data_AF-A0A1H7WLJ8-F1
#
_entry.id   AF-A0A1H7WLJ8-F1
#
_cell.length_a   1.000
_cell.length_b   1.000
_cell.length_c   1.000
_cell.angle_alpha   90.00
_cell.angle_beta   90.00
_cell.angle_gamma   90.00
#
_symmetry.space_group_name_H-M   'P 1'
#
loop_
_entity.id
_entity.type
_entity.pdbx_description
1 polymer ?
#
loop_
_entity_poly.entity_id
_entity_poly.type
_entity_poly.pdbx_seq_one_letter_code
_entity_poly.pdbx_strand_id
1 'polypeptide(L)' 'MQDSIAVVPFETGGGWGYSVNIGARPYIYQDIIPALPGRNVFKTKADALRVGNLVAKKLRDKQLPTISKEELVEMGIVK' A
#
# COMPACT_ATOMS: atom_id res chain seq x y z
N MET A 1 5.48 -22.54 -0.31
CA MET A 1 6.34 -21.33 -0.22
C MET A 1 5.47 -20.11 -0.52
N GLN A 2 4.59 -19.75 0.40
CA GLN A 2 3.70 -18.58 0.30
C GLN A 2 4.03 -17.56 1.41
N ASP A 3 5.23 -17.71 2.02
CA ASP A 3 5.47 -17.40 3.43
C ASP A 3 6.23 -16.11 3.67
N SER A 4 6.40 -15.24 2.67
CA SER A 4 7.13 -13.99 2.89
C SER A 4 6.55 -12.83 2.07
N ILE A 5 5.25 -12.57 2.24
CA ILE A 5 4.67 -11.28 1.86
C ILE A 5 4.95 -10.30 2.98
N ALA A 6 5.77 -9.29 2.73
CA ALA A 6 6.15 -8.25 3.68
C ALA A 6 5.82 -6.86 3.13
N VAL A 7 5.37 -5.95 4.00
CA VAL A 7 5.10 -4.56 3.63
C VAL A 7 6.21 -3.69 4.20
N VAL A 8 6.89 -2.96 3.33
CA VAL A 8 8.00 -2.08 3.69
C VAL A 8 7.63 -0.65 3.32
N PRO A 9 7.50 0.26 4.31
CA PRO A 9 7.27 1.67 4.03
C PRO A 9 8.59 2.35 3.67
N PHE A 10 8.51 3.37 2.82
CA PHE A 10 9.66 4.20 2.45
C PHE A 10 9.23 5.66 2.35
N GLU A 11 10.20 6.57 2.53
CA GLU A 11 9.98 8.01 2.38
C GLU A 11 10.05 8.41 0.91
N THR A 12 9.20 9.36 0.52
CA THR A 12 9.20 10.00 -0.79
C THR A 12 9.49 11.49 -0.61
N GLY A 13 9.75 12.21 -1.71
CA GLY A 13 10.10 13.64 -1.68
C GLY A 13 9.05 14.59 -1.05
N GLY A 14 7.92 14.09 -0.56
CA GLY A 14 6.91 14.87 0.15
C GLY A 14 6.01 14.07 1.10
N GLY A 15 6.37 12.83 1.44
CA GLY A 15 5.53 11.96 2.26
C GLY A 15 6.05 10.53 2.32
N TRP A 16 5.13 9.58 2.28
CA TRP A 16 5.40 8.15 2.42
C TRP A 16 4.81 7.36 1.26
N GLY A 17 5.46 6.24 0.97
CA GLY A 17 4.98 5.17 0.10
C GLY A 17 5.18 3.82 0.76
N TYR A 18 4.76 2.75 0.09
CA TYR A 18 5.02 1.38 0.55
C TYR A 18 5.37 0.47 -0.62
N SER A 19 6.17 -0.55 -0.33
CA SER A 19 6.37 -1.69 -1.21
C SER A 19 5.81 -2.95 -0.55
N VAL A 20 5.19 -3.81 -1.36
CA VAL A 20 4.86 -5.18 -0.96
C VAL A 20 5.88 -6.09 -1.60
N ASN A 21 6.69 -6.75 -0.77
CA ASN A 21 7.75 -7.64 -1.20
C ASN A 21 7.26 -9.08 -1.11
N ILE A 22 7.57 -9.89 -2.12
CA ILE A 22 7.36 -11.34 -2.11
C ILE A 22 8.75 -11.99 -2.09
N GLY A 23 9.13 -12.56 -0.94
CA GLY A 23 10.49 -13.00 -0.68
C GLY A 23 11.45 -11.81 -0.69
N ALA A 24 12.53 -11.90 -1.49
CA ALA A 24 13.57 -10.88 -1.54
C ALA A 24 13.31 -9.76 -2.57
N ARG A 25 12.20 -9.82 -3.33
CA ARG A 25 11.93 -8.88 -4.44
C ARG A 25 10.71 -8.01 -4.16
N PRO A 26 10.75 -6.70 -4.47
CA PRO A 26 9.57 -5.87 -4.48
C PRO A 26 8.62 -6.36 -5.58
N TYR A 27 7.37 -6.62 -5.21
CA TYR A 27 6.32 -7.08 -6.11
C TYR A 27 5.34 -5.95 -6.45
N ILE A 28 5.02 -5.11 -5.47
CA ILE A 28 4.25 -3.88 -5.65
C ILE A 28 5.07 -2.72 -5.08
N TYR A 29 5.10 -1.60 -5.78
CA TYR A 29 5.74 -0.37 -5.34
C TYR A 29 4.78 0.80 -5.56
N GLN A 30 4.32 1.40 -4.47
CA GLN A 30 3.40 2.53 -4.49
C GLN A 30 4.01 3.71 -3.73
N ASP A 31 4.57 4.64 -4.48
CA ASP A 31 5.03 5.94 -3.98
C ASP A 31 3.88 6.95 -3.79
N ILE A 32 2.69 6.63 -4.31
CA ILE A 32 1.47 7.44 -4.24
C ILE A 32 0.25 6.62 -3.77
N ILE A 33 -0.75 7.32 -3.25
CA ILE A 33 -2.03 6.76 -2.79
C ILE A 33 -2.76 6.15 -4.00
N PRO A 34 -3.06 4.84 -3.99
CA PRO A 34 -3.84 4.21 -5.06
C PRO A 34 -5.26 4.80 -5.13
N ALA A 35 -5.94 4.68 -6.27
CA ALA A 35 -7.33 5.16 -6.48
C ALA A 35 -7.60 6.67 -6.34
N LEU A 36 -6.60 7.50 -6.07
CA LEU A 36 -6.73 8.96 -6.18
C LEU A 36 -6.11 9.48 -7.48
N PRO A 37 -6.79 10.39 -8.21
CA PRO A 37 -6.17 11.08 -9.34
C PRO A 37 -5.07 12.03 -8.84
N GLY A 38 -3.98 12.15 -9.61
CA GLY A 38 -2.84 13.01 -9.31
C GLY A 38 -1.76 12.35 -8.44
N ARG A 39 -0.73 13.13 -8.06
CA ARG A 39 0.39 12.66 -7.24
C ARG A 39 0.14 12.93 -5.75
N ASN A 40 -0.80 12.19 -5.16
CA ASN A 40 -1.05 12.27 -3.73
C ASN A 40 -0.18 11.24 -3.00
N VAL A 41 0.71 11.68 -2.11
CA VAL A 41 1.54 10.81 -1.28
C VAL A 41 0.86 10.56 0.07
N PHE A 42 1.22 9.47 0.76
CA PHE A 42 0.74 9.26 2.12
C PHE A 42 1.37 10.29 3.06
N LYS A 43 0.55 10.90 3.92
CA LYS A 43 1.04 11.89 4.89
C LYS A 43 1.90 11.26 5.97
N THR A 44 1.59 10.03 6.35
CA THR A 44 2.29 9.33 7.43
C THR A 44 2.73 7.92 7.01
N LYS A 45 3.82 7.45 7.62
CA LYS A 45 4.28 6.06 7.54
C LYS A 45 3.17 5.07 7.90
N ALA A 46 2.39 5.39 8.92
CA ALA A 46 1.32 4.53 9.41
C ALA A 46 0.20 4.35 8.37
N ASP A 47 -0.14 5.40 7.63
CA ASP A 47 -1.14 5.35 6.55
C ASP A 47 -0.65 4.47 5.39
N ALA A 48 0.61 4.68 4.96
CA ALA A 48 1.22 3.86 3.92
C ALA A 48 1.27 2.37 4.32
N LEU A 49 1.64 2.08 5.57
CA LEU A 49 1.63 0.73 6.11
C LEU A 49 0.23 0.12 6.17
N ARG A 50 -0.78 0.87 6.60
CA ARG A 50 -2.16 0.37 6.67
C ARG A 50 -2.65 -0.06 5.29
N VAL A 51 -2.47 0.78 4.27
CA VAL A 51 -2.88 0.45 2.89
C VAL A 51 -2.04 -0.69 2.31
N GLY A 52 -0.72 -0.67 2.51
CA GLY A 52 0.15 -1.76 2.07
C GLY A 52 -0.20 -3.11 2.72
N ASN A 53 -0.63 -3.11 3.99
CA ASN A 53 -1.09 -4.32 4.67
C ASN A 53 -2.41 -4.84 4.10
N LEU A 54 -3.33 -3.97 3.69
CA LEU A 54 -4.55 -4.37 2.99
C LEU A 54 -4.23 -5.02 1.64
N VAL A 55 -3.31 -4.42 0.88
CA VAL A 55 -2.82 -5.01 -0.38
C VAL A 55 -2.16 -6.38 -0.15
N ALA A 56 -1.28 -6.47 0.84
CA ALA A 56 -0.64 -7.72 1.22
C ALA A 56 -1.65 -8.79 1.66
N LYS A 57 -2.71 -8.39 2.38
CA LYS A 57 -3.81 -9.28 2.76
C LYS A 57 -4.54 -9.80 1.51
N LYS A 58 -4.95 -8.92 0.60
CA LYS A 58 -5.59 -9.33 -0.68
C LYS A 58 -4.72 -10.30 -1.48
N LEU A 59 -3.40 -10.06 -1.55
CA LEU A 59 -2.46 -10.99 -2.19
C LEU A 59 -2.41 -12.36 -1.51
N ARG A 60 -2.38 -12.41 -0.17
CA ARG A 60 -2.45 -13.67 0.59
C ARG A 60 -3.75 -14.42 0.32
N ASP A 61 -4.85 -13.68 0.19
CA ASP A 61 -6.18 -14.22 -0.10
C ASP A 61 -6.39 -14.56 -1.59
N LYS A 62 -5.35 -14.43 -2.43
CA LYS A 62 -5.40 -14.61 -3.90
C LYS A 62 -6.43 -13.70 -4.60
N GLN A 63 -6.73 -12.56 -3.99
CA GLN A 63 -7.59 -11.53 -4.54
C GLN A 63 -6.78 -10.49 -5.31
N LEU A 64 -7.47 -9.69 -6.12
CA LEU A 64 -6.84 -8.58 -6.82
C LEU A 64 -6.29 -7.55 -5.82
N PRO A 65 -5.00 -7.15 -5.91
CA PRO A 65 -4.37 -6.19 -5.00
C PRO A 65 -4.79 -4.74 -5.27
N THR A 66 -5.99 -4.53 -5.81
CA THR A 66 -6.55 -3.20 -6.07
C THR A 66 -7.18 -2.65 -4.82
N ILE A 67 -6.92 -1.38 -4.52
CA ILE A 67 -7.57 -0.63 -3.44
C ILE A 67 -8.57 0.32 -4.07
N SER A 68 -9.80 0.34 -3.56
CA SER A 68 -10.82 1.30 -4.01
C SER A 68 -10.75 2.59 -3.19
N LYS A 69 -11.40 3.66 -3.70
CA LYS A 69 -11.47 4.92 -2.96
C LYS A 69 -12.26 4.76 -1.66
N GLU A 70 -13.30 3.94 -1.68
CA GLU A 70 -14.17 3.65 -0.54
C GLU A 70 -13.36 3.00 0.59
N GLU A 71 -12.51 2.02 0.28
CA GLU A 71 -11.62 1.39 1.28
C GLU A 71 -10.68 2.42 1.93
N LEU A 72 -10.18 3.39 1.17
CA LEU A 72 -9.34 4.46 1.72
C LEU A 72 -10.10 5.42 2.63
N VAL A 73 -11.38 5.68 2.32
CA VAL A 73 -12.27 6.50 3.15
C VAL A 73 -12.61 5.78 4.44
N GLU A 74 -12.96 4.49 4.37
CA GLU A 74 -13.21 3.64 5.55
C GLU A 74 -11.99 3.55 6.47
N MET A 75 -10.79 3.53 5.90
CA MET A 75 -9.53 3.53 6.64
C MET A 75 -9.12 4.92 7.17
N GLY A 76 -9.87 5.98 6.84
CA GLY A 76 -9.59 7.35 7.24
C GLY A 76 -8.33 7.95 6.60
N ILE A 77 -7.87 7.39 5.48
CA ILE A 77 -6.67 7.84 4.76
C ILE A 77 -7.00 9.06 3.89
N VAL A 78 -8.20 9.07 3.31
CA VAL A 78 -8.70 10.11 2.40
C VAL A 78 -10.10 10.53 2.86
N LYS A 79 -10.52 11.76 2.51
CA LYS A 79 -11.85 12.30 2.78
C LYS A 79 -12.66 12.42 1.50
#